data_AF-A0A815HQ18-F1
#
_entry.id   AF-A0A815HQ18-F1
#
_cell.length_a   1.000
_cell.length_b   1.000
_cell.length_c   1.000
_cell.angle_alpha   90.00
_cell.angle_beta   90.00
_cell.angle_gamma   90.00
#
_symmetry.space_group_name_H-M   'P 1'
#
loop_
_entity.id
_entity.type
_entity.pdbx_description
1 polymer ?
#
loop_
_entity_poly.entity_id
_entity_poly.type
_entity_poly.pdbx_seq_one_letter_code
_entity_poly.pdbx_strand_id
1 'polypeptide(L)'
;GNHVHLENEYLIQQQSKLSKSTTLNEMLYFKNELAKNERQREQLSDQVESLMKTCDQKEKIISKTLVELKEVTENCDTFERQNFKLQQDLTLALERLEEMTDQAERFAQESLNSQKQLADSEQKREEFQIQAQETIKQWKARTQKLDKDIERYKLDSTHMSEKNEQLIKEIDSYKLQNLTLKEQIMKIETDLNDSNINYNRLEEQFKRNDTDFQAICLSQKGEIATLKKSVNELSSQISIQRQRLIQIDKDKHELQQLLQEEMHQRNNSESKLKQYEQDIEKINLSRSQLQQQIHELDKERKDLLLKLKEIQFEKESLLKEKTRLLAIENEYHEIKVQLSDERTRIMTLQRYEIEHKKEIERLQDKSAKYEDESIQGQHTIETLSRDIHDKSRSVTELESKINKLTVELTNQRNENLKKDDHYQNSLQSVYNEIVYCTKCLSHDSTQPFIIEHAIIPRDNIDIWLSKLKAHLAWFKQELEIHREQENKLRQDLNTTLHDCESDRTYFASELAKREAIINKITNNHQDFQQHIFDTTNEYTQFGIQLDYNKHRLLTEDQRSHIDDRYRQFQIMIDSVKQELQTAKVQLSA
;
A
#
# COMPACT_ATOMS: atom_id res chain seq x y z
N GLY A 1 -34.79 -88.85 -79.12
CA GLY A 1 -35.16 -87.44 -78.88
C GLY A 1 -34.95 -86.97 -77.45
N ASN A 2 -35.08 -87.80 -76.42
CA ASN A 2 -35.24 -87.29 -75.04
C ASN A 2 -33.96 -86.98 -74.23
N HIS A 3 -32.75 -87.22 -74.76
CA HIS A 3 -31.51 -87.01 -73.97
C HIS A 3 -30.73 -85.75 -74.34
N VAL A 4 -30.89 -85.23 -75.56
CA VAL A 4 -30.14 -84.05 -76.03
C VAL A 4 -30.66 -82.75 -75.41
N HIS A 5 -31.93 -82.70 -75.01
CA HIS A 5 -32.50 -81.47 -74.44
C HIS A 5 -32.05 -81.20 -72.99
N LEU A 6 -31.82 -82.25 -72.19
CA LEU A 6 -31.34 -82.14 -70.80
C LEU A 6 -29.84 -81.86 -70.72
N GLU A 7 -29.02 -82.40 -71.64
CA GLU A 7 -27.60 -82.04 -71.73
C GLU A 7 -27.41 -80.59 -72.19
N ASN A 8 -28.23 -80.09 -73.12
CA ASN A 8 -28.10 -78.72 -73.62
C ASN A 8 -28.55 -77.67 -72.58
N GLU A 9 -29.59 -77.95 -71.80
CA GLU A 9 -29.94 -77.08 -70.66
C GLU A 9 -28.89 -77.10 -69.55
N TYR A 10 -28.28 -78.27 -69.26
CA TYR A 10 -27.18 -78.34 -68.30
C TYR A 10 -25.91 -77.63 -68.81
N LEU A 11 -25.61 -77.72 -70.11
CA LEU A 11 -24.47 -77.03 -70.74
C LEU A 11 -24.68 -75.50 -70.76
N ILE A 12 -25.87 -75.02 -71.11
CA ILE A 12 -26.22 -73.60 -71.08
C ILE A 12 -26.21 -73.07 -69.64
N GLN A 13 -26.66 -73.86 -68.66
CA GLN A 13 -26.63 -73.49 -67.25
C GLN A 13 -25.20 -73.48 -66.69
N GLN A 14 -24.32 -74.40 -67.12
CA GLN A 14 -22.90 -74.40 -66.79
C GLN A 14 -22.15 -73.24 -67.48
N GLN A 15 -22.42 -72.96 -68.75
CA GLN A 15 -21.86 -71.82 -69.49
C GLN A 15 -22.33 -70.47 -68.93
N SER A 16 -23.58 -70.37 -68.50
CA SER A 16 -24.14 -69.21 -67.77
C SER A 16 -23.48 -69.03 -66.40
N LYS A 17 -23.23 -70.12 -65.66
CA LYS A 17 -22.50 -70.07 -64.38
C LYS A 17 -21.03 -69.69 -64.58
N LEU A 18 -20.37 -70.23 -65.61
CA LEU A 18 -19.00 -69.88 -65.99
C LEU A 18 -18.91 -68.42 -66.45
N SER A 19 -19.79 -67.95 -67.33
CA SER A 19 -19.86 -66.56 -67.77
C SER A 19 -20.09 -65.61 -66.59
N LYS A 20 -21.04 -65.92 -65.70
CA LYS A 20 -21.26 -65.14 -64.47
C LYS A 20 -20.06 -65.16 -63.53
N SER A 21 -19.36 -66.30 -63.43
CA SER A 21 -18.14 -66.42 -62.62
C SER A 21 -16.98 -65.62 -63.22
N THR A 22 -16.82 -65.61 -64.54
CA THR A 22 -15.79 -64.83 -65.24
C THR A 22 -16.07 -63.34 -65.12
N THR A 23 -17.31 -62.91 -65.37
CA THR A 23 -17.71 -61.50 -65.21
C THR A 23 -17.61 -61.03 -63.76
N LEU A 24 -17.92 -61.90 -62.79
CA LEU A 24 -17.74 -61.59 -61.37
C LEU A 24 -16.26 -61.46 -61.00
N ASN A 25 -15.39 -62.34 -61.52
CA ASN A 25 -13.95 -62.27 -61.29
C ASN A 25 -13.32 -61.03 -61.93
N GLU A 26 -13.73 -60.65 -63.15
CA GLU A 26 -13.32 -59.41 -63.80
C GLU A 26 -13.81 -58.18 -63.02
N MET A 27 -15.06 -58.19 -62.55
CA MET A 27 -15.60 -57.12 -61.70
C MET A 27 -14.84 -57.02 -60.38
N LEU A 28 -14.49 -58.14 -59.74
CA LEU A 28 -13.68 -58.15 -58.52
C LEU A 28 -12.25 -57.66 -58.78
N TYR A 29 -11.66 -57.99 -59.92
CA TYR A 29 -10.35 -57.47 -60.36
C TYR A 29 -10.41 -55.94 -60.57
N PHE A 30 -11.38 -55.44 -61.34
CA PHE A 30 -11.55 -54.00 -61.54
C PHE A 30 -11.89 -53.27 -60.24
N LYS A 31 -12.68 -53.87 -59.36
CA LYS A 31 -12.97 -53.32 -58.03
C LYS A 31 -11.71 -53.21 -57.17
N ASN A 32 -10.85 -54.23 -57.19
CA ASN A 32 -9.58 -54.21 -56.46
C ASN A 32 -8.59 -53.20 -57.06
N GLU A 33 -8.50 -53.11 -58.39
CA GLU A 33 -7.61 -52.12 -59.03
C GLU A 33 -8.13 -50.69 -58.88
N LEU A 34 -9.45 -50.49 -58.88
CA LEU A 34 -10.07 -49.21 -58.57
C LEU A 34 -9.85 -48.81 -57.12
N ALA A 35 -10.01 -49.74 -56.17
CA ALA A 35 -9.70 -49.48 -54.76
C ALA A 35 -8.21 -49.16 -54.53
N LYS A 36 -7.31 -49.82 -55.26
CA LYS A 36 -5.87 -49.51 -55.23
C LYS A 36 -5.56 -48.14 -55.82
N ASN A 37 -6.20 -47.78 -56.94
CA ASN A 37 -6.05 -46.47 -57.58
C ASN A 37 -6.65 -45.36 -56.70
N GLU A 38 -7.78 -45.61 -56.04
CA GLU A 38 -8.36 -44.68 -55.05
C GLU A 38 -7.44 -44.46 -53.86
N ARG A 39 -6.82 -45.52 -53.32
CA ARG A 39 -5.78 -45.39 -52.27
C ARG A 39 -4.57 -44.60 -52.75
N GLN A 40 -4.11 -44.81 -53.98
CA GLN A 40 -3.00 -44.04 -54.55
C GLN A 40 -3.39 -42.57 -54.75
N ARG A 41 -4.61 -42.30 -55.22
CA ARG A 41 -5.15 -40.95 -55.35
C ARG A 41 -5.24 -40.24 -54.01
N GLU A 42 -5.71 -40.95 -52.97
CA GLU A 42 -5.77 -40.46 -51.60
C GLU A 42 -4.37 -40.14 -51.05
N GLN A 43 -3.42 -41.07 -51.21
CA GLN A 43 -2.01 -40.85 -50.83
C GLN A 43 -1.37 -39.65 -51.55
N LEU A 44 -1.63 -39.49 -52.85
CA LEU A 44 -1.15 -38.33 -53.61
C LEU A 44 -1.83 -37.04 -53.17
N SER A 45 -3.12 -37.07 -52.83
CA SER A 45 -3.85 -35.93 -52.27
C SER A 45 -3.25 -35.51 -50.92
N ASP A 46 -2.98 -36.46 -50.04
CA ASP A 46 -2.34 -36.20 -48.73
C ASP A 46 -0.94 -35.60 -48.91
N GLN A 47 -0.16 -36.10 -49.87
CA GLN A 47 1.15 -35.56 -50.20
C GLN A 47 1.07 -34.13 -50.76
N VAL A 48 0.11 -33.85 -51.65
CA VAL A 48 -0.12 -32.50 -52.17
C VAL A 48 -0.54 -31.56 -51.05
N GLU A 49 -1.43 -31.96 -50.15
CA GLU A 49 -1.85 -31.14 -49.01
C GLU A 49 -0.69 -30.89 -48.03
N SER A 50 0.14 -31.89 -47.76
CA SER A 50 1.35 -31.75 -46.94
C SER A 50 2.35 -30.77 -47.56
N LEU A 51 2.57 -30.85 -48.88
CA LEU A 51 3.43 -29.92 -49.60
C LEU A 51 2.85 -28.50 -49.62
N MET A 52 1.54 -28.34 -49.81
CA MET A 52 0.87 -27.04 -49.72
C MET A 52 1.05 -26.42 -48.33
N LYS A 53 0.78 -27.17 -47.25
CA LYS A 53 1.01 -26.70 -45.87
C LYS A 53 2.46 -26.29 -45.64
N THR A 54 3.42 -27.05 -46.18
CA THR A 54 4.84 -26.72 -46.07
C THR A 54 5.20 -25.46 -46.86
N CYS A 55 4.63 -25.27 -48.05
CA CYS A 55 4.77 -24.05 -48.84
C CYS A 55 4.20 -22.83 -48.13
N ASP A 56 2.98 -22.92 -47.59
CA ASP A 56 2.35 -21.83 -46.83
C ASP A 56 3.16 -21.46 -45.58
N GLN A 57 3.72 -22.45 -44.89
CA GLN A 57 4.61 -22.23 -43.76
C GLN A 57 5.90 -21.50 -44.19
N LYS A 58 6.52 -21.91 -45.30
CA LYS A 58 7.70 -21.24 -45.85
C LYS A 58 7.38 -19.81 -46.30
N GLU A 59 6.24 -19.57 -46.93
CA GLU A 59 5.82 -18.25 -47.35
C GLU A 59 5.59 -17.31 -46.16
N LYS A 60 5.01 -17.83 -45.07
CA LYS A 60 4.90 -17.09 -43.80
C LYS A 60 6.27 -16.76 -43.21
N ILE A 61 7.21 -17.71 -43.21
CA ILE A 61 8.59 -17.46 -42.74
C ILE A 61 9.26 -16.41 -43.62
N ILE A 62 9.17 -16.53 -44.95
CA ILE A 62 9.75 -15.56 -45.90
C ILE A 62 9.18 -14.16 -45.66
N SER A 63 7.85 -14.05 -45.52
CA SER A 63 7.18 -12.77 -45.24
C SER A 63 7.66 -12.15 -43.93
N LYS A 64 7.81 -12.95 -42.88
CA LYS A 64 8.34 -12.49 -41.59
C LYS A 64 9.80 -12.02 -41.72
N THR A 65 10.65 -12.79 -42.39
CA THR A 65 12.05 -12.41 -42.61
C THR A 65 12.20 -11.16 -43.47
N LEU A 66 11.29 -10.93 -44.42
CA LEU A 66 11.29 -9.70 -45.23
C LEU A 66 10.96 -8.47 -44.39
N VAL A 67 10.03 -8.58 -43.44
CA VAL A 67 9.72 -7.50 -42.50
C VAL A 67 10.92 -7.23 -41.60
N GLU A 68 11.53 -8.26 -41.02
CA GLU A 68 12.72 -8.13 -40.17
C GLU A 68 13.90 -7.50 -40.94
N LEU A 69 14.13 -7.91 -42.19
CA LEU A 69 15.17 -7.31 -43.04
C LEU A 69 14.88 -5.83 -43.35
N LYS A 70 13.61 -5.48 -43.58
CA LYS A 70 13.21 -4.09 -43.82
C LYS A 70 13.46 -3.23 -42.59
N GLU A 71 13.08 -3.71 -41.40
CA GLU A 71 13.34 -3.03 -40.13
C GLU A 71 14.84 -2.85 -39.88
N VAL A 72 15.66 -3.88 -40.12
CA VAL A 72 17.12 -3.78 -40.00
C VAL A 72 17.68 -2.74 -40.97
N THR A 73 17.18 -2.70 -42.21
CA THR A 73 17.62 -1.72 -43.21
C THR A 73 17.26 -0.29 -42.80
N GLU A 74 16.02 -0.06 -42.37
CA GLU A 74 15.58 1.25 -41.86
C GLU A 74 16.40 1.68 -40.65
N ASN A 75 16.70 0.75 -39.73
CA ASN A 75 17.56 1.04 -38.58
C ASN A 75 18.99 1.40 -39.01
N CYS A 76 19.60 0.66 -39.95
CA CYS A 76 20.91 1.01 -40.52
C CYS A 76 20.92 2.42 -41.11
N ASP A 77 19.91 2.79 -41.91
CA ASP A 77 19.80 4.14 -42.47
C ASP A 77 19.71 5.22 -41.37
N THR A 78 18.97 4.94 -40.29
CA THR A 78 18.89 5.88 -39.16
C THR A 78 20.24 6.03 -38.44
N PHE A 79 20.97 4.93 -38.25
CA PHE A 79 22.31 4.97 -37.65
C PHE A 79 23.31 5.71 -38.53
N GLU A 80 23.27 5.53 -39.84
CA GLU A 80 24.13 6.28 -40.77
C GLU A 80 23.86 7.78 -40.72
N ARG A 81 22.58 8.19 -40.70
CA ARG A 81 22.21 9.61 -40.56
C ARG A 81 22.67 10.19 -39.22
N GLN A 82 22.51 9.44 -38.14
CA GLN A 82 22.99 9.86 -36.81
C GLN A 82 24.52 9.98 -36.79
N ASN A 83 25.23 9.01 -37.36
CA ASN A 83 26.69 9.02 -37.43
C ASN A 83 27.20 10.21 -38.26
N PHE A 84 26.57 10.49 -39.41
CA PHE A 84 26.89 11.66 -40.23
C PHE A 84 26.70 12.97 -39.44
N LYS A 85 25.58 13.09 -38.70
CA LYS A 85 25.33 14.25 -37.84
C LYS A 85 26.38 14.39 -36.73
N LEU A 86 26.76 13.29 -36.08
CA LEU A 86 27.81 13.29 -35.06
C LEU A 86 29.17 13.69 -35.64
N GLN A 87 29.51 13.26 -36.86
CA GLN A 87 30.72 13.68 -37.54
C GLN A 87 30.71 15.18 -37.86
N GLN A 88 29.57 15.71 -38.28
CA GLN A 88 29.40 17.15 -38.52
C GLN A 88 29.54 17.95 -37.22
N ASP A 89 28.87 17.53 -36.16
CA ASP A 89 28.94 18.17 -34.84
C ASP A 89 30.38 18.13 -34.27
N LEU A 90 31.09 17.01 -34.46
CA LEU A 90 32.50 16.87 -34.08
C LEU A 90 33.40 17.84 -34.86
N THR A 91 33.18 17.98 -36.16
CA THR A 91 33.95 18.90 -37.01
C THR A 91 33.77 20.35 -36.54
N LEU A 92 32.52 20.77 -36.30
CA LEU A 92 32.22 22.10 -35.76
C LEU A 92 32.82 22.32 -34.37
N ALA A 93 32.87 21.28 -33.53
CA ALA A 93 33.49 21.36 -32.21
C ALA A 93 35.02 21.54 -32.32
N LEU A 94 35.67 20.87 -33.27
CA LEU A 94 37.10 21.02 -33.54
C LEU A 94 37.43 22.42 -34.07
N GLU A 95 36.66 22.95 -35.02
CA GLU A 95 36.83 24.31 -35.54
C GLU A 95 36.71 25.37 -34.43
N ARG A 96 35.74 25.21 -33.53
CA ARG A 96 35.60 26.09 -32.35
C ARG A 96 36.76 25.97 -31.39
N LEU A 97 37.29 24.77 -31.18
CA LEU A 97 38.47 24.57 -30.32
C LEU A 97 39.71 25.24 -30.91
N GLU A 98 39.91 25.15 -32.23
CA GLU A 98 40.98 25.83 -32.94
C GLU A 98 40.87 27.35 -32.80
N GLU A 99 39.68 27.92 -33.04
CA GLU A 99 39.44 29.36 -32.88
C GLU A 99 39.69 29.84 -31.44
N MET A 100 39.23 29.08 -30.45
CA MET A 100 39.48 29.39 -29.03
C MET A 100 40.96 29.31 -28.67
N THR A 101 41.69 28.37 -29.28
CA THR A 101 43.14 28.23 -29.08
C THR A 101 43.89 29.42 -29.69
N ASP A 102 43.54 29.82 -30.92
CA ASP A 102 44.09 31.01 -31.56
C ASP A 102 43.84 32.29 -30.76
N GLN A 103 42.63 32.45 -30.20
CA GLN A 103 42.31 33.58 -29.33
C GLN A 103 43.15 33.57 -28.04
N ALA A 104 43.33 32.40 -27.42
CA ALA A 104 44.16 32.27 -26.23
C ALA A 104 45.64 32.61 -26.51
N GLU A 105 46.17 32.18 -27.66
CA GLU A 105 47.53 32.53 -28.08
C GLU A 105 47.69 34.03 -28.33
N ARG A 106 46.71 34.68 -28.97
CA ARG A 106 46.71 36.15 -29.15
C ARG A 106 46.73 36.88 -27.81
N PHE A 107 45.89 36.49 -26.85
CA PHE A 107 45.88 37.10 -25.52
C PHE A 107 47.20 36.86 -24.76
N ALA A 108 47.80 35.68 -24.89
CA ALA A 108 49.11 35.40 -24.30
C ALA A 108 50.20 36.33 -24.89
N GLN A 109 50.17 36.55 -26.20
CA GLN A 109 51.10 37.44 -26.88
C GLN A 109 50.89 38.91 -26.50
N GLU A 110 49.64 39.37 -26.40
CA GLU A 110 49.30 40.73 -25.92
C GLU A 110 49.73 40.96 -24.47
N SER A 111 49.57 39.95 -23.62
CA SER A 111 50.04 39.98 -22.23
C SER A 111 51.56 40.11 -22.16
N LEU A 112 52.28 39.31 -22.94
CA LEU A 112 53.75 39.38 -23.02
C LEU A 112 54.23 40.74 -23.53
N ASN A 113 53.57 41.29 -24.56
CA ASN A 113 53.90 42.61 -25.10
C ASN A 113 53.64 43.71 -24.07
N SER A 114 52.52 43.64 -23.33
CA SER A 114 52.20 44.59 -22.26
C SER A 114 53.22 44.53 -21.12
N GLN A 115 53.68 43.32 -20.76
CA GLN A 115 54.72 43.14 -19.75
C GLN A 115 56.06 43.75 -20.18
N LYS A 116 56.44 43.59 -21.46
CA LYS A 116 57.64 44.24 -22.01
C LYS A 116 57.53 45.77 -21.96
N GLN A 117 56.39 46.33 -22.39
CA GLN A 117 56.16 47.77 -22.33
C GLN A 117 56.21 48.33 -20.90
N LEU A 118 55.71 47.56 -19.92
CA LEU A 118 55.79 47.93 -18.52
C LEU A 118 57.24 47.95 -18.02
N ALA A 119 58.04 46.94 -18.35
CA ALA A 119 59.46 46.89 -18.01
C ALA A 119 60.24 48.07 -18.63
N ASP A 120 60.00 48.38 -19.91
CA ASP A 120 60.62 49.52 -20.59
C ASP A 120 60.23 50.87 -19.95
N SER A 121 58.97 50.99 -19.52
CA SER A 121 58.46 52.18 -18.82
C SER A 121 59.08 52.34 -17.43
N GLU A 122 59.21 51.23 -16.69
CA GLU A 122 59.87 51.20 -15.39
C GLU A 122 61.35 51.60 -15.50
N GLN A 123 62.06 51.07 -16.49
CA GLN A 123 63.45 51.46 -16.76
C GLN A 123 63.57 52.96 -17.07
N LYS A 124 62.73 53.50 -17.97
CA LYS A 124 62.74 54.94 -18.30
C LYS A 124 62.43 55.81 -17.08
N ARG A 125 61.52 55.36 -16.22
CA ARG A 125 61.19 56.07 -14.97
C ARG A 125 62.41 56.12 -14.04
N GLU A 126 63.15 55.03 -13.90
CA GLU A 126 64.38 54.99 -13.11
C GLU A 126 65.47 55.89 -13.70
N GLU A 127 65.66 55.87 -15.01
CA GLU A 127 66.60 56.75 -15.71
C GLU A 127 66.26 58.23 -15.47
N PHE A 128 64.98 58.63 -15.60
CA PHE A 128 64.55 59.99 -15.30
C PHE A 128 64.71 60.36 -13.83
N GLN A 129 64.48 59.41 -12.91
CA GLN A 129 64.69 59.63 -11.48
C GLN A 129 66.17 59.93 -11.19
N ILE A 130 67.10 59.16 -11.76
CA ILE A 130 68.54 59.38 -11.62
C ILE A 130 68.94 60.74 -12.22
N GLN A 131 68.45 61.07 -13.42
CA GLN A 131 68.73 62.36 -14.07
C GLN A 131 68.20 63.55 -13.25
N ALA A 132 67.00 63.44 -12.70
CA ALA A 132 66.42 64.47 -11.84
C ALA A 132 67.23 64.64 -10.55
N GLN A 133 67.66 63.54 -9.92
CA GLN A 133 68.49 63.59 -8.72
C GLN A 133 69.86 64.24 -8.98
N GLU A 134 70.52 63.90 -10.09
CA GLU A 134 71.80 64.52 -10.45
C GLU A 134 71.63 66.00 -10.80
N THR A 135 70.54 66.36 -11.49
CA THR A 135 70.20 67.77 -11.77
C THR A 135 69.99 68.55 -10.48
N ILE A 136 69.25 68.01 -9.52
CA ILE A 136 69.05 68.62 -8.19
C ILE A 136 70.39 68.79 -7.47
N LYS A 137 71.28 67.79 -7.52
CA LYS A 137 72.62 67.85 -6.91
C LYS A 137 73.46 68.97 -7.54
N GLN A 138 73.44 69.11 -8.86
CA GLN A 138 74.13 70.18 -9.57
C GLN A 138 73.58 71.57 -9.20
N TRP A 139 72.26 71.73 -9.14
CA TRP A 139 71.63 72.98 -8.72
C TRP A 139 71.97 73.35 -7.28
N LYS A 140 71.94 72.37 -6.34
CA LYS A 140 72.35 72.59 -4.95
C LYS A 140 73.80 73.07 -4.86
N ALA A 141 74.72 72.45 -5.61
CA ALA A 141 76.12 72.87 -5.66
C ALA A 141 76.28 74.28 -6.24
N ARG A 142 75.51 74.63 -7.27
CA ARG A 142 75.51 75.97 -7.88
C ARG A 142 74.99 77.03 -6.91
N THR A 143 73.88 76.78 -6.23
CA THR A 143 73.34 77.69 -5.20
C THR A 143 74.34 77.90 -4.09
N GLN A 144 74.96 76.83 -3.57
CA GLN A 144 75.98 76.95 -2.52
C GLN A 144 77.19 77.79 -2.97
N LYS A 145 77.60 77.70 -4.24
CA LYS A 145 78.66 78.55 -4.79
C LYS A 145 78.23 80.01 -4.84
N LEU A 146 77.03 80.28 -5.36
CA LEU A 146 76.49 81.65 -5.43
C LEU A 146 76.33 82.26 -4.04
N ASP A 147 75.90 81.49 -3.04
CA ASP A 147 75.82 81.96 -1.65
C ASP A 147 77.19 82.38 -1.12
N LYS A 148 78.24 81.57 -1.37
CA LYS A 148 79.62 81.92 -1.01
C LYS A 148 80.11 83.18 -1.72
N ASP A 149 79.80 83.32 -3.01
CA ASP A 149 80.18 84.49 -3.81
C ASP A 149 79.45 85.76 -3.31
N ILE A 150 78.16 85.65 -2.95
CA ILE A 150 77.38 86.75 -2.34
C ILE A 150 77.99 87.18 -1.00
N GLU A 151 78.33 86.24 -0.12
CA GLU A 151 78.97 86.57 1.17
C GLU A 151 80.34 87.24 0.96
N ARG A 152 81.11 86.79 -0.03
CA ARG A 152 82.36 87.46 -0.41
C ARG A 152 82.12 88.89 -0.89
N TYR A 153 81.14 89.11 -1.79
CA TYR A 153 80.82 90.45 -2.28
C TYR A 153 80.30 91.38 -1.17
N LYS A 154 79.55 90.86 -0.21
CA LYS A 154 79.14 91.62 0.98
C LYS A 154 80.38 92.07 1.78
N LEU A 155 81.33 91.17 2.02
CA LEU A 155 82.56 91.47 2.75
C LEU A 155 83.44 92.49 2.02
N ASP A 156 83.61 92.36 0.71
CA ASP A 156 84.34 93.31 -0.13
C ASP A 156 83.65 94.69 -0.13
N SER A 157 82.31 94.72 -0.20
CA SER A 157 81.51 95.94 -0.13
C SER A 157 81.65 96.65 1.22
N THR A 158 81.57 95.91 2.34
CA THR A 158 81.78 96.49 3.68
C THR A 158 83.18 97.07 3.82
N HIS A 159 84.22 96.36 3.35
CA HIS A 159 85.59 96.87 3.37
C HIS A 159 85.76 98.13 2.53
N MET A 160 85.16 98.18 1.33
CA MET A 160 85.18 99.39 0.49
C MET A 160 84.43 100.56 1.13
N SER A 161 83.32 100.31 1.82
CA SER A 161 82.58 101.31 2.57
C SER A 161 83.41 101.88 3.72
N GLU A 162 84.07 101.02 4.50
CA GLU A 162 84.97 101.42 5.59
C GLU A 162 86.14 102.27 5.07
N LYS A 163 86.75 101.86 3.95
CA LYS A 163 87.82 102.64 3.30
C LYS A 163 87.33 104.00 2.80
N ASN A 164 86.13 104.07 2.22
CA ASN A 164 85.54 105.34 1.81
C ASN A 164 85.28 106.25 3.01
N GLU A 165 84.79 105.71 4.13
CA GLU A 165 84.59 106.47 5.36
C GLU A 165 85.92 107.03 5.91
N GLN A 166 87.01 106.26 5.85
CA GLN A 166 88.36 106.72 6.21
C GLN A 166 88.83 107.86 5.30
N LEU A 167 88.67 107.74 3.98
CA LEU A 167 89.03 108.80 3.03
C LEU A 167 88.21 110.08 3.25
N ILE A 168 86.93 109.97 3.59
CA ILE A 168 86.10 111.13 3.94
C ILE A 168 86.67 111.84 5.18
N LYS A 169 87.03 111.09 6.23
CA LYS A 169 87.67 111.63 7.44
C LYS A 169 88.99 112.35 7.13
N GLU A 170 89.82 111.79 6.24
CA GLU A 170 91.07 112.43 5.79
C GLU A 170 90.80 113.73 5.01
N ILE A 171 89.84 113.72 4.07
CA ILE A 171 89.43 114.90 3.31
C ILE A 171 88.98 116.02 4.25
N ASP A 172 88.16 115.70 5.24
CA ASP A 172 87.68 116.71 6.20
C ASP A 172 88.80 117.25 7.10
N SER A 173 89.80 116.42 7.45
CA SER A 173 91.02 116.87 8.13
C SER A 173 91.84 117.84 7.27
N TYR A 174 92.03 117.54 5.97
CA TYR A 174 92.74 118.43 5.05
C TYR A 174 91.99 119.74 4.80
N LYS A 175 90.65 119.72 4.73
CA LYS A 175 89.84 120.95 4.65
C LYS A 175 90.04 121.83 5.88
N LEU A 176 90.06 121.24 7.08
CA LEU A 176 90.31 121.97 8.31
C LEU A 176 91.72 122.60 8.31
N GLN A 177 92.73 121.85 7.89
CA GLN A 177 94.10 122.37 7.75
C GLN A 177 94.19 123.51 6.73
N ASN A 178 93.48 123.41 5.60
CA ASN A 178 93.44 124.45 4.57
C ASN A 178 92.77 125.73 5.08
N LEU A 179 91.68 125.61 5.87
CA LEU A 179 91.07 126.76 6.54
C LEU A 179 92.05 127.47 7.48
N THR A 180 92.80 126.73 8.30
CA THR A 180 93.84 127.30 9.17
C THR A 180 94.95 128.00 8.40
N LEU A 181 95.41 127.42 7.28
CA LEU A 181 96.43 128.05 6.43
C LEU A 181 95.89 129.33 5.76
N LYS A 182 94.64 129.35 5.33
CA LYS A 182 94.00 130.57 4.79
C LYS A 182 93.94 131.69 5.83
N GLU A 183 93.62 131.38 7.07
CA GLU A 183 93.64 132.36 8.18
C GLU A 183 95.05 132.93 8.40
N GLN A 184 96.09 132.09 8.30
CA GLN A 184 97.49 132.55 8.38
C GLN A 184 97.87 133.47 7.21
N ILE A 185 97.45 133.16 5.98
CA ILE A 185 97.70 134.00 4.80
C ILE A 185 97.03 135.37 4.97
N MET A 186 95.76 135.41 5.37
CA MET A 186 95.04 136.68 5.58
C MET A 186 95.76 137.57 6.60
N LYS A 187 96.33 136.98 7.67
CA LYS A 187 97.11 137.72 8.66
C LYS A 187 98.37 138.36 8.06
N ILE A 188 99.13 137.61 7.25
CA ILE A 188 100.34 138.12 6.57
C ILE A 188 99.97 139.24 5.58
N GLU A 189 98.86 139.09 4.85
CA GLU A 189 98.37 140.13 3.93
C GLU A 189 98.02 141.42 4.66
N THR A 190 97.50 141.33 5.90
CA THR A 190 97.23 142.52 6.72
C THR A 190 98.53 143.20 7.15
N ASP A 191 99.50 142.43 7.65
CA ASP A 191 100.81 142.94 8.08
C ASP A 191 101.60 143.61 6.93
N LEU A 192 101.49 143.08 5.71
CA LEU A 192 102.13 143.64 4.51
C LEU A 192 101.50 144.99 4.11
N ASN A 193 100.18 145.10 4.20
CA ASN A 193 99.45 146.31 3.85
C ASN A 193 99.81 147.48 4.79
N ASP A 194 99.99 147.21 6.08
CA ASP A 194 100.43 148.22 7.06
C ASP A 194 101.86 148.73 6.79
N SER A 195 102.74 147.90 6.25
CA SER A 195 104.09 148.33 5.81
C SER A 195 104.05 149.25 4.59
N ASN A 196 103.15 149.00 3.64
CA ASN A 196 103.02 149.82 2.42
C ASN A 196 102.53 151.25 2.73
N ILE A 197 101.60 151.41 3.68
CA ILE A 197 101.12 152.73 4.11
C ILE A 197 102.26 153.57 4.73
N ASN A 198 103.21 152.94 5.42
CA ASN A 198 104.38 153.62 5.98
C ASN A 198 105.39 154.07 4.92
N TYR A 199 105.54 153.32 3.82
CA TYR A 199 106.48 153.64 2.73
C TYR A 199 106.03 154.89 1.94
N ASN A 200 104.75 155.01 1.61
CA ASN A 200 104.20 156.14 0.86
C ASN A 200 104.31 157.48 1.63
N ARG A 201 104.34 157.45 2.97
CA ARG A 201 104.51 158.64 3.82
C ARG A 201 105.94 159.23 3.77
N LEU A 202 106.94 158.41 3.44
CA LEU A 202 108.34 158.84 3.30
C LEU A 202 108.64 159.39 1.90
N GLU A 203 107.90 158.98 0.88
CA GLU A 203 108.08 159.44 -0.50
C GLU A 203 107.58 160.89 -0.73
N GLU A 204 106.57 161.35 0.02
CA GLU A 204 106.07 162.73 -0.06
C GLU A 204 107.02 163.78 0.56
N GLN A 205 107.98 163.39 1.41
CA GLN A 205 108.99 164.30 1.97
C GLN A 205 110.14 164.64 0.99
N PHE A 206 110.36 163.84 -0.07
CA PHE A 206 111.47 164.03 -1.02
C PHE A 206 111.12 164.90 -2.25
N LYS A 207 109.84 165.22 -2.51
CA LYS A 207 109.38 165.91 -3.74
C LYS A 207 109.39 167.45 -3.67
N ARG A 208 110.21 168.08 -2.81
CA ARG A 208 110.28 169.57 -2.64
C ARG A 208 111.61 170.27 -2.97
N ASN A 209 112.59 169.60 -3.59
CA ASN A 209 113.81 170.26 -4.10
C ASN A 209 114.13 169.81 -5.55
N ASP A 210 114.50 170.79 -6.36
CA ASP A 210 115.04 170.74 -7.74
C ASP A 210 114.06 170.63 -8.92
N THR A 211 113.28 171.70 -9.05
CA THR A 211 112.88 172.28 -10.33
C THR A 211 114.05 173.03 -11.00
N ASP A 212 114.24 172.74 -12.29
CA ASP A 212 114.76 173.63 -13.35
C ASP A 212 116.28 173.78 -13.60
N PHE A 213 116.87 172.84 -14.35
CA PHE A 213 117.97 173.21 -15.28
C PHE A 213 118.20 172.33 -16.54
N GLN A 214 117.26 171.52 -17.04
CA GLN A 214 117.50 170.90 -18.37
C GLN A 214 116.28 170.43 -19.16
N ALA A 215 115.23 171.26 -19.19
CA ALA A 215 113.99 170.99 -19.91
C ALA A 215 114.07 171.08 -21.46
N ILE A 216 115.20 171.38 -22.13
CA ILE A 216 115.16 171.69 -23.59
C ILE A 216 116.21 170.98 -24.47
N CYS A 217 117.15 170.18 -23.92
CA CYS A 217 117.99 169.29 -24.75
C CYS A 217 117.49 167.83 -24.82
N LEU A 218 116.34 167.55 -24.17
CA LEU A 218 115.63 166.25 -24.13
C LEU A 218 114.68 166.01 -25.33
N SER A 219 114.63 166.91 -26.32
CA SER A 219 113.59 166.85 -27.36
C SER A 219 113.92 165.99 -28.58
N GLN A 220 115.16 165.51 -28.79
CA GLN A 220 115.50 164.72 -30.00
C GLN A 220 116.24 163.41 -29.74
N LYS A 221 116.65 163.11 -28.48
CA LYS A 221 117.19 161.79 -28.07
C LYS A 221 116.18 160.90 -27.33
N GLY A 222 115.05 161.46 -26.88
CA GLY A 222 113.96 160.71 -26.23
C GLY A 222 113.12 159.89 -27.19
N GLU A 223 112.83 160.39 -28.40
CA GLU A 223 111.97 159.71 -29.39
C GLU A 223 112.60 158.43 -29.97
N ILE A 224 113.93 158.38 -30.12
CA ILE A 224 114.63 157.17 -30.59
C ILE A 224 114.69 156.09 -29.48
N ALA A 225 114.72 156.49 -28.20
CA ALA A 225 114.71 155.57 -27.07
C ALA A 225 113.30 155.02 -26.77
N THR A 226 112.25 155.85 -26.92
CA THR A 226 110.86 155.40 -26.79
C THR A 226 110.45 154.50 -27.95
N LEU A 227 110.87 154.79 -29.19
CA LEU A 227 110.65 153.90 -30.34
C LEU A 227 111.39 152.56 -30.23
N LYS A 228 112.61 152.53 -29.67
CA LYS A 228 113.30 151.26 -29.38
C LYS A 228 112.62 150.46 -28.27
N LYS A 229 112.11 151.12 -27.23
CA LYS A 229 111.41 150.45 -26.13
C LYS A 229 110.07 149.88 -26.59
N SER A 230 109.31 150.62 -27.40
CA SER A 230 108.06 150.15 -27.99
C SER A 230 108.26 149.06 -29.05
N VAL A 231 109.34 149.11 -29.86
CA VAL A 231 109.70 148.01 -30.76
C VAL A 231 110.09 146.74 -29.98
N ASN A 232 110.79 146.87 -28.85
CA ASN A 232 111.12 145.73 -27.99
C ASN A 232 109.88 145.16 -27.27
N GLU A 233 108.95 146.02 -26.82
CA GLU A 233 107.66 145.59 -26.25
C GLU A 233 106.77 144.91 -27.29
N LEU A 234 106.68 145.47 -28.50
CA LEU A 234 105.95 144.84 -29.61
C LEU A 234 106.62 143.53 -30.04
N SER A 235 107.96 143.45 -30.03
CA SER A 235 108.69 142.21 -30.31
C SER A 235 108.47 141.14 -29.23
N SER A 236 108.42 141.54 -27.96
CA SER A 236 108.07 140.67 -26.83
C SER A 236 106.61 140.20 -26.92
N GLN A 237 105.67 141.11 -27.23
CA GLN A 237 104.27 140.76 -27.46
C GLN A 237 104.11 139.83 -28.68
N ILE A 238 104.82 140.08 -29.79
CA ILE A 238 104.82 139.17 -30.95
C ILE A 238 105.39 137.80 -30.57
N SER A 239 106.43 137.74 -29.74
CA SER A 239 106.97 136.48 -29.22
C SER A 239 105.95 135.72 -28.36
N ILE A 240 105.23 136.42 -27.46
CA ILE A 240 104.17 135.84 -26.64
C ILE A 240 103.00 135.37 -27.52
N GLN A 241 102.58 136.15 -28.52
CA GLN A 241 101.51 135.78 -29.44
C GLN A 241 101.92 134.58 -30.32
N ARG A 242 103.18 134.49 -30.76
CA ARG A 242 103.71 133.31 -31.45
C ARG A 242 103.70 132.06 -30.56
N GLN A 243 104.08 132.18 -29.29
CA GLN A 243 103.99 131.07 -28.34
C GLN A 243 102.54 130.64 -28.09
N ARG A 244 101.60 131.58 -27.98
CA ARG A 244 100.17 131.29 -27.88
C ARG A 244 99.63 130.59 -29.13
N LEU A 245 100.02 131.02 -30.33
CA LEU A 245 99.63 130.36 -31.57
C LEU A 245 100.15 128.92 -31.64
N ILE A 246 101.41 128.68 -31.27
CA ILE A 246 101.97 127.33 -31.18
C ILE A 246 101.20 126.48 -30.16
N GLN A 247 100.83 127.05 -29.01
CA GLN A 247 100.03 126.33 -28.01
C GLN A 247 98.61 126.02 -28.52
N ILE A 248 97.95 126.97 -29.18
CA ILE A 248 96.64 126.77 -29.80
C ILE A 248 96.70 125.68 -30.88
N ASP A 249 97.76 125.64 -31.68
CA ASP A 249 97.94 124.58 -32.69
C ASP A 249 98.14 123.20 -32.05
N LYS A 250 98.85 123.13 -30.91
CA LYS A 250 98.97 121.89 -30.12
C LYS A 250 97.62 121.46 -29.53
N ASP A 251 96.92 122.36 -28.85
CA ASP A 251 95.62 122.09 -28.25
C ASP A 251 94.59 121.68 -29.33
N LYS A 252 94.63 122.33 -30.49
CA LYS A 252 93.80 121.96 -31.66
C LYS A 252 94.12 120.55 -32.13
N HIS A 253 95.40 120.17 -32.18
CA HIS A 253 95.80 118.81 -32.57
C HIS A 253 95.34 117.77 -31.54
N GLU A 254 95.51 118.04 -30.24
CA GLU A 254 95.05 117.18 -29.16
C GLU A 254 93.53 117.01 -29.16
N LEU A 255 92.77 118.10 -29.35
CA LEU A 255 91.31 118.05 -29.48
C LEU A 255 90.87 117.27 -30.72
N GLN A 256 91.60 117.37 -31.83
CA GLN A 256 91.33 116.56 -33.03
C GLN A 256 91.58 115.07 -32.77
N GLN A 257 92.63 114.71 -32.02
CA GLN A 257 92.89 113.33 -31.63
C GLN A 257 91.79 112.80 -30.70
N LEU A 258 91.44 113.54 -29.64
CA LEU A 258 90.36 113.16 -28.72
C LEU A 258 89.02 113.01 -29.45
N LEU A 259 88.72 113.87 -30.42
CA LEU A 259 87.51 113.74 -31.24
C LEU A 259 87.52 112.46 -32.08
N GLN A 260 88.67 112.07 -32.65
CA GLN A 260 88.81 110.82 -33.39
C GLN A 260 88.66 109.60 -32.47
N GLU A 261 89.24 109.64 -31.27
CA GLU A 261 89.11 108.58 -30.27
C GLU A 261 87.65 108.42 -29.82
N GLU A 262 86.94 109.51 -29.50
CA GLU A 262 85.52 109.50 -29.16
C GLU A 262 84.65 108.98 -30.31
N MET A 263 84.92 109.41 -31.55
CA MET A 263 84.25 108.85 -32.72
C MET A 263 84.47 107.33 -32.85
N HIS A 264 85.69 106.86 -32.60
CA HIS A 264 85.99 105.43 -32.65
C HIS A 264 85.28 104.65 -31.53
N GLN A 265 85.26 105.18 -30.30
CA GLN A 265 84.54 104.59 -29.17
C GLN A 265 83.03 104.56 -29.41
N ARG A 266 82.46 105.63 -29.98
CA ARG A 266 81.05 105.68 -30.37
C ARG A 266 80.71 104.62 -31.41
N ASN A 267 81.50 104.50 -32.47
CA ASN A 267 81.29 103.50 -33.51
C ASN A 267 81.38 102.07 -32.95
N ASN A 268 82.33 101.80 -32.06
CA ASN A 268 82.45 100.50 -31.38
C ASN A 268 81.23 100.21 -30.49
N SER A 269 80.71 101.22 -29.79
CA SER A 269 79.51 101.09 -28.96
C SER A 269 78.25 100.86 -29.80
N GLU A 270 78.11 101.56 -30.93
CA GLU A 270 77.00 101.37 -31.87
C GLU A 270 77.02 99.97 -32.49
N SER A 271 78.20 99.46 -32.84
CA SER A 271 78.34 98.07 -33.32
C SER A 271 77.93 97.03 -32.28
N LYS A 272 78.30 97.23 -31.01
CA LYS A 272 77.87 96.34 -29.91
C LYS A 272 76.37 96.40 -29.67
N LEU A 273 75.76 97.58 -29.78
CA LEU A 273 74.32 97.75 -29.62
C LEU A 273 73.55 96.98 -30.70
N LYS A 274 73.97 97.08 -31.97
CA LYS A 274 73.39 96.28 -33.07
C LYS A 274 73.53 94.78 -32.84
N GLN A 275 74.65 94.32 -32.27
CA GLN A 275 74.83 92.92 -31.91
C GLN A 275 73.83 92.48 -30.82
N TYR A 276 73.64 93.29 -29.77
CA TYR A 276 72.66 92.99 -28.73
C TYR A 276 71.22 92.97 -29.25
N GLU A 277 70.87 93.87 -30.18
CA GLU A 277 69.55 93.85 -30.83
C GLU A 277 69.31 92.53 -31.59
N GLN A 278 70.31 92.05 -32.35
CA GLN A 278 70.22 90.76 -33.04
C GLN A 278 70.10 89.58 -32.07
N ASP A 279 70.83 89.60 -30.96
CA ASP A 279 70.75 88.53 -29.97
C ASP A 279 69.40 88.54 -29.22
N ILE A 280 68.84 89.72 -28.95
CA ILE A 280 67.47 89.86 -28.41
C ILE A 280 66.44 89.28 -29.39
N GLU A 281 66.58 89.54 -30.69
CA GLU A 281 65.69 88.98 -31.71
C GLU A 281 65.76 87.45 -31.75
N LYS A 282 66.97 86.86 -31.71
CA LYS A 282 67.16 85.40 -31.62
C LYS A 282 66.53 84.81 -30.34
N ILE A 283 66.71 85.47 -29.19
CA ILE A 283 66.12 85.03 -27.92
C ILE A 283 64.58 85.08 -27.99
N ASN A 284 64.02 86.14 -28.57
CA ASN A 284 62.57 86.28 -28.73
C ASN A 284 61.98 85.21 -29.65
N LEU A 285 62.68 84.88 -30.74
CA LEU A 285 62.29 83.79 -31.63
C LEU A 285 62.28 82.44 -30.89
N SER A 286 63.35 82.14 -30.15
CA SER A 286 63.44 80.91 -29.35
C SER A 286 62.36 80.86 -28.27
N ARG A 287 62.08 81.98 -27.60
CA ARG A 287 60.99 82.07 -26.61
C ARG A 287 59.63 81.76 -27.24
N SER A 288 59.35 82.31 -28.43
CA SER A 288 58.10 82.04 -29.15
C SER A 288 57.95 80.56 -29.50
N GLN A 289 59.01 79.92 -29.99
CA GLN A 289 59.03 78.49 -30.30
C GLN A 289 58.79 77.63 -29.05
N LEU A 290 59.48 77.92 -27.95
CA LEU A 290 59.27 77.20 -26.68
C LEU A 290 57.86 77.39 -26.15
N GLN A 291 57.29 78.60 -26.27
CA GLN A 291 55.92 78.87 -25.85
C GLN A 291 54.90 78.09 -26.68
N GLN A 292 55.14 77.94 -27.99
CA GLN A 292 54.31 77.08 -28.85
C GLN A 292 54.41 75.61 -28.45
N GLN A 293 55.63 75.10 -28.21
CA GLN A 293 55.84 73.72 -27.75
C GLN A 293 55.15 73.44 -26.42
N ILE A 294 55.21 74.37 -25.47
CA ILE A 294 54.50 74.24 -24.19
C ILE A 294 52.98 74.15 -24.42
N HIS A 295 52.44 74.95 -25.33
CA HIS A 295 51.00 74.91 -25.64
C HIS A 295 50.58 73.57 -26.26
N GLU A 296 51.38 73.03 -27.17
CA GLU A 296 51.15 71.71 -27.79
C GLU A 296 51.21 70.59 -26.75
N LEU A 297 52.24 70.58 -25.90
CA LEU A 297 52.37 69.60 -24.80
C LEU A 297 51.23 69.70 -23.79
N ASP A 298 50.74 70.91 -23.46
CA ASP A 298 49.59 71.08 -22.58
C ASP A 298 48.29 70.56 -23.21
N LYS A 299 48.15 70.66 -24.53
CA LYS A 299 47.02 70.08 -25.27
C LYS A 299 47.09 68.56 -25.23
N GLU A 300 48.25 67.98 -25.57
CA GLU A 300 48.47 66.54 -25.50
C GLU A 300 48.24 65.98 -24.09
N ARG A 301 48.70 66.69 -23.05
CA ARG A 301 48.46 66.33 -21.65
C ARG A 301 46.97 66.26 -21.33
N LYS A 302 46.18 67.22 -21.80
CA LYS A 302 44.72 67.24 -21.60
C LYS A 302 44.03 66.09 -22.31
N ASP A 303 44.43 65.78 -23.54
CA ASP A 303 43.87 64.67 -24.32
C ASP A 303 44.21 63.31 -23.69
N LEU A 304 45.45 63.13 -23.21
CA LEU A 304 45.86 61.93 -22.47
C LEU A 304 45.13 61.77 -21.15
N LEU A 305 44.90 62.86 -20.41
CA LEU A 305 44.09 62.84 -19.18
C LEU A 305 42.64 62.42 -19.45
N LEU A 306 42.07 62.84 -20.58
CA LEU A 306 40.71 62.46 -20.96
C LEU A 306 40.64 60.96 -21.30
N LYS A 307 41.59 60.45 -22.11
CA LYS A 307 41.72 59.02 -22.41
C LYS A 307 41.92 58.17 -21.14
N LEU A 308 42.72 58.65 -20.19
CA LEU A 308 42.96 57.94 -18.93
C LEU A 308 41.66 57.79 -18.12
N LYS A 309 40.83 58.83 -18.09
CA LYS A 309 39.51 58.78 -17.44
C LYS A 309 38.57 57.80 -18.15
N GLU A 310 38.57 57.77 -19.48
CA GLU A 310 37.78 56.80 -20.26
C GLU A 310 38.21 55.36 -19.95
N ILE A 311 39.51 55.08 -19.95
CA ILE A 311 40.06 53.77 -19.60
C ILE A 311 39.71 53.37 -18.15
N GLN A 312 39.75 54.32 -17.21
CA GLN A 312 39.31 54.06 -15.83
C GLN A 312 37.84 53.69 -15.75
N PHE A 313 36.98 54.42 -16.46
CA PHE A 313 35.55 54.13 -16.52
C PHE A 313 35.27 52.76 -17.14
N GLU A 314 35.95 52.41 -18.23
CA GLU A 314 35.83 51.10 -18.87
C GLU A 314 36.32 49.97 -17.94
N LYS A 315 37.44 50.17 -17.25
CA LYS A 315 37.93 49.23 -16.23
C LYS A 315 36.92 49.01 -15.10
N GLU A 316 36.29 50.06 -14.59
CA GLU A 316 35.25 49.95 -13.57
C GLU A 316 34.01 49.21 -14.09
N SER A 317 33.62 49.44 -15.34
CA SER A 317 32.54 48.73 -16.01
C SER A 317 32.84 47.23 -16.14
N LEU A 318 34.03 46.88 -16.62
CA LEU A 318 34.49 45.49 -16.74
C LEU A 318 34.59 44.80 -15.37
N LEU A 319 35.01 45.52 -14.32
CA LEU A 319 35.05 44.96 -12.97
C LEU A 319 33.64 44.63 -12.43
N LYS A 320 32.65 45.49 -12.71
CA LYS A 320 31.24 45.23 -12.38
C LYS A 320 30.72 44.00 -13.12
N GLU A 321 31.01 43.88 -14.42
CA GLU A 321 30.57 42.72 -15.21
C GLU A 321 31.27 41.43 -14.75
N LYS A 322 32.57 41.46 -14.45
CA LYS A 322 33.28 40.32 -13.86
C LYS A 322 32.64 39.87 -12.54
N THR A 323 32.26 40.83 -11.69
CA THR A 323 31.60 40.53 -10.41
C THR A 323 30.23 39.89 -10.63
N ARG A 324 29.48 40.36 -11.64
CA ARG A 324 28.20 39.78 -12.04
C ARG A 324 28.35 38.35 -12.58
N LEU A 325 29.34 38.10 -13.44
CA LEU A 325 29.63 36.77 -13.97
C LEU A 325 30.01 35.79 -12.86
N LEU A 326 30.81 36.23 -11.88
CA LEU A 326 31.16 35.41 -10.71
C LEU A 326 29.92 35.05 -9.86
N ALA A 327 28.96 35.97 -9.72
CA ALA A 327 27.70 35.68 -9.03
C ALA A 327 26.87 34.61 -9.76
N ILE A 328 26.78 34.71 -11.09
CA ILE A 328 26.10 33.72 -11.93
C ILE A 328 26.80 32.35 -11.85
N GLU A 329 28.14 32.32 -11.83
CA GLU A 329 28.92 31.08 -11.72
C GLU A 329 28.70 30.37 -10.38
N ASN A 330 28.58 31.15 -9.30
CA ASN A 330 28.23 30.64 -7.97
C ASN A 330 26.79 30.09 -7.94
N GLU A 331 25.82 30.80 -8.50
CA GLU A 331 24.43 30.32 -8.63
C GLU A 331 24.36 29.02 -9.44
N TYR A 332 25.12 28.93 -10.54
CA TYR A 332 25.23 27.71 -11.34
C TYR A 332 25.78 26.53 -10.53
N HIS A 333 26.83 26.76 -9.73
CA HIS A 333 27.38 25.73 -8.85
C HIS A 333 26.36 25.27 -7.80
N GLU A 334 25.60 26.19 -7.22
CA GLU A 334 24.55 25.87 -6.23
C GLU A 334 23.43 25.04 -6.85
N ILE A 335 22.94 25.41 -8.04
CA ILE A 335 21.94 24.64 -8.79
C ILE A 335 22.47 23.25 -9.13
N LYS A 336 23.74 23.14 -9.52
CA LYS A 336 24.36 21.84 -9.84
C LYS A 336 24.41 20.91 -8.62
N VAL A 337 24.68 21.44 -7.43
CA VAL A 337 24.63 20.69 -6.17
C VAL A 337 23.20 20.25 -5.88
N GLN A 338 22.22 21.15 -5.95
CA GLN A 338 20.81 20.83 -5.74
C GLN A 338 20.31 19.74 -6.70
N LEU A 339 20.71 19.78 -7.98
CA LEU A 339 20.38 18.75 -8.96
C LEU A 339 21.00 17.38 -8.61
N SER A 340 22.20 17.36 -8.02
CA SER A 340 22.83 16.13 -7.54
C SER A 340 22.09 15.54 -6.36
N ASP A 341 21.65 16.38 -5.42
CA ASP A 341 20.86 15.98 -4.26
C ASP A 341 19.49 15.43 -4.68
N GLU A 342 18.81 16.11 -5.61
CA GLU A 342 17.53 15.63 -6.17
C GLU A 342 17.69 14.32 -6.94
N ARG A 343 18.78 14.12 -7.69
CA ARG A 343 19.09 12.81 -8.30
C ARG A 343 19.24 11.71 -7.25
N THR A 344 19.95 11.99 -6.17
CA THR A 344 20.15 11.04 -5.06
C THR A 344 18.81 10.73 -4.38
N ARG A 345 17.96 11.74 -4.19
CA ARG A 345 16.60 11.60 -3.68
C ARG A 345 15.73 10.72 -4.58
N ILE A 346 15.75 10.96 -5.89
CA ILE A 346 15.02 10.15 -6.89
C ILE A 346 15.49 8.70 -6.84
N MET A 347 16.80 8.43 -6.80
CA MET A 347 17.32 7.05 -6.69
C MET A 347 16.86 6.36 -5.39
N THR A 348 16.76 7.11 -4.29
CA THR A 348 16.27 6.59 -3.01
C THR A 348 14.78 6.26 -3.08
N LEU A 349 13.98 7.15 -3.68
CA LEU A 349 12.55 6.93 -3.90
C LEU A 349 12.29 5.74 -4.82
N GLN A 350 13.09 5.56 -5.88
CA GLN A 350 13.00 4.40 -6.77
C GLN A 350 13.30 3.09 -6.03
N ARG A 351 14.25 3.07 -5.10
CA ARG A 351 14.50 1.89 -4.25
C ARG A 351 13.28 1.56 -3.39
N TYR A 352 12.68 2.56 -2.74
CA TYR A 352 11.46 2.35 -1.97
C TYR A 352 10.30 1.88 -2.86
N GLU A 353 10.14 2.43 -4.06
CA GLU A 353 9.11 1.98 -5.00
C GLU A 353 9.27 0.49 -5.36
N ILE A 354 10.50 0.04 -5.63
CA ILE A 354 10.79 -1.38 -5.90
C ILE A 354 10.47 -2.25 -4.68
N GLU A 355 10.80 -1.78 -3.48
CA GLU A 355 10.54 -2.52 -2.24
C GLU A 355 9.04 -2.61 -1.92
N HIS A 356 8.30 -1.52 -2.11
CA HIS A 356 6.84 -1.50 -1.97
C HIS A 356 6.15 -2.38 -3.03
N LYS A 357 6.63 -2.39 -4.28
CA LYS A 357 6.12 -3.30 -5.31
C LYS A 357 6.28 -4.77 -4.90
N LYS A 358 7.46 -5.15 -4.39
CA LYS A 358 7.71 -6.50 -3.87
C LYS A 358 6.80 -6.84 -2.69
N GLU A 359 6.56 -5.89 -1.78
CA GLU A 359 5.65 -6.12 -0.66
C GLU A 359 4.19 -6.25 -1.11
N ILE A 360 3.76 -5.46 -2.10
CA ILE A 360 2.43 -5.59 -2.70
C ILE A 360 2.27 -6.97 -3.35
N GLU A 361 3.23 -7.42 -4.15
CA GLU A 361 3.20 -8.78 -4.75
C GLU A 361 3.11 -9.87 -3.67
N ARG A 362 3.91 -9.76 -2.61
CA ARG A 362 3.87 -10.69 -1.48
C ARG A 362 2.51 -10.69 -0.75
N LEU A 363 1.89 -9.53 -0.60
CA LEU A 363 0.56 -9.41 0.00
C LEU A 363 -0.53 -9.97 -0.93
N GLN A 364 -0.41 -9.77 -2.24
CA GLN A 364 -1.30 -10.38 -3.24
C GLN A 364 -1.21 -11.91 -3.20
N ASP A 365 0.00 -12.48 -3.15
CA ASP A 365 0.21 -13.93 -3.00
C ASP A 365 -0.42 -14.48 -1.73
N LYS A 366 -0.31 -13.75 -0.61
CA LYS A 366 -0.96 -14.13 0.65
C LYS A 366 -2.48 -14.05 0.54
N SER A 367 -3.01 -12.99 -0.07
CA SER A 367 -4.45 -12.84 -0.28
C SER A 367 -5.01 -13.98 -1.12
N ALA A 368 -4.33 -14.33 -2.22
CA ALA A 368 -4.72 -15.44 -3.08
C ALA A 368 -4.75 -16.77 -2.29
N LYS A 369 -3.75 -17.03 -1.44
CA LYS A 369 -3.75 -18.22 -0.56
C LYS A 369 -4.93 -18.22 0.41
N TYR A 370 -5.22 -17.09 1.04
CA TYR A 370 -6.38 -17.01 1.94
C TYR A 370 -7.71 -17.18 1.20
N GLU A 371 -7.80 -16.71 -0.04
CA GLU A 371 -8.98 -16.91 -0.88
C GLU A 371 -9.15 -18.39 -1.25
N ASP A 372 -8.07 -19.09 -1.63
CA ASP A 372 -8.07 -20.54 -1.85
C ASP A 372 -8.48 -21.31 -0.58
N GLU A 373 -7.88 -20.98 0.58
CA GLU A 373 -8.23 -21.59 1.87
C GLU A 373 -9.70 -21.32 2.25
N SER A 374 -10.20 -20.11 1.97
CA SER A 374 -11.61 -19.75 2.19
C SER A 374 -12.53 -20.58 1.28
N ILE A 375 -12.23 -20.69 -0.01
CA ILE A 375 -12.99 -21.51 -0.97
C ILE A 375 -13.00 -22.98 -0.49
N GLN A 376 -11.86 -23.50 -0.06
CA GLN A 376 -11.75 -24.87 0.44
C GLN A 376 -12.54 -25.08 1.73
N GLY A 377 -12.52 -24.09 2.64
CA GLY A 377 -13.38 -24.04 3.83
C GLY A 377 -14.86 -24.04 3.47
N GLN A 378 -15.27 -23.22 2.50
CA GLN A 378 -16.64 -23.16 1.99
C GLN A 378 -17.10 -24.53 1.46
N HIS A 379 -16.29 -25.17 0.62
CA HIS A 379 -16.58 -26.49 0.07
C HIS A 379 -16.73 -27.55 1.16
N THR A 380 -15.89 -27.47 2.20
CA THR A 380 -15.97 -28.38 3.37
C THR A 380 -17.28 -28.17 4.13
N ILE A 381 -17.67 -26.91 4.36
CA ILE A 381 -18.95 -26.57 5.02
C ILE A 381 -20.14 -27.07 4.19
N GLU A 382 -20.13 -26.87 2.86
CA GLU A 382 -21.19 -27.36 1.97
C GLU A 382 -21.30 -28.89 2.00
N THR A 383 -20.17 -29.58 2.00
CA THR A 383 -20.13 -31.04 2.09
C THR A 383 -20.71 -31.54 3.42
N LEU A 384 -20.26 -30.97 4.54
CA LEU A 384 -20.78 -31.31 5.86
C LEU A 384 -22.27 -30.96 6.01
N SER A 385 -22.72 -29.85 5.41
CA SER A 385 -24.13 -29.45 5.41
C SER A 385 -25.00 -30.47 4.66
N ARG A 386 -24.50 -30.99 3.53
CA ARG A 386 -25.16 -32.05 2.77
C ARG A 386 -25.25 -33.35 3.58
N ASP A 387 -24.16 -33.77 4.21
CA ASP A 387 -24.13 -34.95 5.10
C ASP A 387 -25.10 -34.82 6.28
N ILE A 388 -25.16 -33.63 6.90
CA ILE A 388 -26.12 -33.35 7.98
C ILE A 388 -27.56 -33.46 7.46
N HIS A 389 -27.84 -32.95 6.26
CA HIS A 389 -29.17 -33.03 5.68
C HIS A 389 -29.58 -34.48 5.39
N ASP A 390 -28.67 -35.29 4.82
CA ASP A 390 -28.90 -36.71 4.54
C ASP A 390 -29.09 -37.52 5.84
N LYS A 391 -28.28 -37.25 6.87
CA LYS A 391 -28.47 -37.86 8.20
C LYS A 391 -29.79 -37.44 8.83
N SER A 392 -30.17 -36.17 8.75
CA SER A 392 -31.45 -35.68 9.25
C SER A 392 -32.61 -36.38 8.55
N ARG A 393 -32.54 -36.58 7.23
CA ARG A 393 -33.53 -37.33 6.46
C ARG A 393 -33.61 -38.79 6.94
N SER A 394 -32.46 -39.44 7.10
CA SER A 394 -32.37 -40.80 7.63
C SER A 394 -32.98 -40.93 9.03
N VAL A 395 -32.76 -39.94 9.90
CA VAL A 395 -33.38 -39.87 11.23
C VAL A 395 -34.89 -39.76 11.11
N THR A 396 -35.42 -38.87 10.26
CA THR A 396 -36.88 -38.74 10.08
C THR A 396 -37.53 -40.03 9.53
N GLU A 397 -36.84 -40.78 8.67
CA GLU A 397 -37.29 -42.07 8.18
C GLU A 397 -37.31 -43.13 9.29
N LEU A 398 -36.27 -43.16 10.12
CA LEU A 398 -36.20 -44.04 11.29
C LEU A 398 -37.27 -43.69 12.33
N GLU A 399 -37.50 -42.41 12.61
CA GLU A 399 -38.59 -41.94 13.49
C GLU A 399 -39.96 -42.38 12.95
N SER A 400 -40.20 -42.26 11.65
CA SER A 400 -41.42 -42.78 11.00
C SER A 400 -41.57 -44.29 11.20
N LYS A 401 -40.48 -45.06 11.06
CA LYS A 401 -40.47 -46.51 11.25
C LYS A 401 -40.71 -46.90 12.71
N ILE A 402 -40.09 -46.19 13.66
CA ILE A 402 -40.32 -46.36 15.09
C ILE A 402 -41.80 -46.09 15.40
N ASN A 403 -42.37 -45.00 14.92
CA ASN A 403 -43.78 -44.68 15.13
C ASN A 403 -44.71 -45.78 14.60
N LYS A 404 -44.44 -46.32 13.40
CA LYS A 404 -45.20 -47.47 12.85
C LYS A 404 -45.10 -48.70 13.74
N LEU A 405 -43.90 -49.05 14.21
CA LEU A 405 -43.68 -50.19 15.10
C LEU A 405 -44.34 -50.00 16.48
N THR A 406 -44.33 -48.77 17.01
CA THR A 406 -45.01 -48.42 18.26
C THR A 406 -46.53 -48.58 18.14
N VAL A 407 -47.12 -48.14 17.02
CA VAL A 407 -48.54 -48.35 16.73
C VAL A 407 -48.86 -49.84 16.65
N GLU A 408 -48.03 -50.63 15.94
CA GLU A 408 -48.22 -52.08 15.83
C GLU A 408 -48.12 -52.78 17.18
N LEU A 409 -47.10 -52.46 18.00
CA LEU A 409 -46.95 -52.99 19.37
C LEU A 409 -48.17 -52.64 20.25
N THR A 410 -48.71 -51.43 20.10
CA THR A 410 -49.89 -51.00 20.84
C THR A 410 -51.12 -51.79 20.40
N ASN A 411 -51.28 -52.04 19.11
CA ASN A 411 -52.36 -52.88 18.57
C ASN A 411 -52.26 -54.32 19.08
N GLN A 412 -51.07 -54.92 19.01
CA GLN A 412 -50.83 -56.28 19.52
C GLN A 412 -51.11 -56.40 21.03
N ARG A 413 -50.70 -55.40 21.81
CA ARG A 413 -51.03 -55.34 23.25
C ARG A 413 -52.54 -55.29 23.48
N ASN A 414 -53.27 -54.49 22.71
CA ASN A 414 -54.72 -54.39 22.81
C ASN A 414 -55.43 -55.69 22.40
N GLU A 415 -54.93 -56.40 21.38
CA GLU A 415 -55.44 -57.72 21.01
C GLU A 415 -55.22 -58.76 22.10
N ASN A 416 -54.06 -58.77 22.74
CA ASN A 416 -53.79 -59.67 23.86
C ASN A 416 -54.70 -59.38 25.06
N LEU A 417 -54.93 -58.11 25.39
CA LEU A 417 -55.90 -57.75 26.45
C LEU A 417 -57.31 -58.26 26.14
N LYS A 418 -57.77 -58.18 24.88
CA LYS A 418 -59.06 -58.74 24.46
C LYS A 418 -59.11 -60.27 24.61
N LYS A 419 -58.01 -60.96 24.29
CA LYS A 419 -57.91 -62.42 24.47
C LYS A 419 -57.93 -62.80 25.94
N ASP A 420 -57.23 -62.06 26.79
CA ASP A 420 -57.26 -62.26 28.25
C ASP A 420 -58.66 -62.08 28.82
N ASP A 421 -59.39 -61.03 28.41
CA ASP A 421 -60.80 -60.82 28.78
C ASP A 421 -61.69 -61.99 28.31
N HIS A 422 -61.47 -62.53 27.09
CA HIS A 422 -62.20 -63.69 26.60
C HIS A 422 -61.92 -64.94 27.45
N TYR A 423 -60.65 -65.23 27.76
CA TYR A 423 -60.28 -66.40 28.58
C TYR A 423 -60.90 -66.33 29.98
N GLN A 424 -60.91 -65.14 30.59
CA GLN A 424 -61.54 -64.91 31.89
C GLN A 424 -63.05 -65.14 31.87
N ASN A 425 -63.75 -64.64 30.85
CA ASN A 425 -65.20 -64.87 30.72
C ASN A 425 -65.54 -66.36 30.55
N SER A 426 -64.73 -67.11 29.80
CA SER A 426 -64.91 -68.56 29.64
C SER A 426 -64.70 -69.32 30.95
N LEU A 427 -63.65 -68.99 31.72
CA LEU A 427 -63.41 -69.59 33.04
C LEU A 427 -64.58 -69.32 34.00
N GLN A 428 -65.12 -68.09 34.00
CA GLN A 428 -66.29 -67.74 34.82
C GLN A 428 -67.52 -68.58 34.50
N SER A 429 -67.77 -68.85 33.22
CA SER A 429 -68.87 -69.71 32.78
C SER A 429 -68.73 -71.14 33.31
N VAL A 430 -67.55 -71.73 33.18
CA VAL A 430 -67.27 -73.11 33.62
C VAL A 430 -67.47 -73.29 35.13
N TYR A 431 -67.02 -72.33 35.94
CA TYR A 431 -67.23 -72.40 37.38
C TYR A 431 -68.70 -72.25 37.77
N ASN A 432 -69.45 -71.37 37.10
CA ASN A 432 -70.88 -71.23 37.35
C ASN A 432 -71.64 -72.53 37.06
N GLU A 433 -71.27 -73.25 35.99
CA GLU A 433 -71.83 -74.57 35.67
C GLU A 433 -71.51 -75.62 36.75
N ILE A 434 -70.25 -75.67 37.22
CA ILE A 434 -69.84 -76.62 38.27
C ILE A 434 -70.54 -76.32 39.61
N VAL A 435 -70.68 -75.04 39.97
CA VAL A 435 -71.43 -74.62 41.16
C VAL A 435 -72.90 -75.00 41.02
N TYR A 436 -73.50 -74.84 39.83
CA TYR A 436 -74.88 -75.27 39.58
C TYR A 436 -75.05 -76.79 39.76
N CYS A 437 -74.16 -77.61 39.20
CA CYS A 437 -74.16 -79.05 39.40
C CYS A 437 -73.99 -79.46 40.88
N THR A 438 -73.11 -78.76 41.61
CA THR A 438 -72.91 -78.94 43.06
C THR A 438 -74.22 -78.67 43.81
N LYS A 439 -74.94 -77.60 43.44
CA LYS A 439 -76.22 -77.21 44.06
C LYS A 439 -77.31 -78.26 43.83
N CYS A 440 -77.42 -78.81 42.62
CA CYS A 440 -78.40 -79.84 42.29
C CYS A 440 -78.19 -81.12 43.08
N LEU A 441 -76.96 -81.60 43.25
CA LEU A 441 -76.68 -82.82 44.02
C LEU A 441 -76.77 -82.63 45.53
N SER A 442 -76.53 -81.41 46.04
CA SER A 442 -76.60 -81.13 47.48
C SER A 442 -78.01 -81.27 48.08
N HIS A 443 -79.08 -81.25 47.27
CA HIS A 443 -80.46 -81.37 47.74
C HIS A 443 -80.83 -82.76 48.26
N ASP A 444 -80.18 -83.81 47.75
CA ASP A 444 -80.43 -85.21 48.14
C ASP A 444 -79.33 -85.79 49.06
N SER A 445 -78.38 -84.93 49.49
CA SER A 445 -77.23 -85.33 50.31
C SER A 445 -77.57 -85.38 51.80
N THR A 446 -76.95 -86.32 52.51
CA THR A 446 -77.01 -86.44 53.97
C THR A 446 -76.13 -85.41 54.70
N GLN A 447 -75.26 -84.68 53.99
CA GLN A 447 -74.50 -83.52 54.48
C GLN A 447 -74.50 -82.37 53.44
N PRO A 448 -75.23 -81.26 53.66
CA PRO A 448 -75.28 -80.17 52.68
C PRO A 448 -73.93 -79.48 52.53
N PHE A 449 -73.39 -79.43 51.29
CA PHE A 449 -72.22 -78.62 50.97
C PHE A 449 -72.57 -77.13 51.01
N ILE A 450 -71.86 -76.37 51.83
CA ILE A 450 -72.04 -74.92 51.92
C ILE A 450 -71.44 -74.29 50.66
N ILE A 451 -72.32 -73.87 49.75
CA ILE A 451 -71.92 -73.11 48.55
C ILE A 451 -71.65 -71.66 48.97
N GLU A 452 -70.40 -71.32 49.21
CA GLU A 452 -70.00 -69.92 49.35
C GLU A 452 -70.07 -69.21 47.99
N HIS A 453 -71.05 -68.32 47.80
CA HIS A 453 -71.09 -67.39 46.68
C HIS A 453 -70.05 -66.29 46.85
N ALA A 454 -68.79 -66.61 46.55
CA ALA A 454 -67.72 -65.63 46.54
C ALA A 454 -67.45 -65.16 45.09
N ILE A 455 -67.53 -63.85 44.87
CA ILE A 455 -66.96 -63.19 43.69
C ILE A 455 -65.45 -63.43 43.74
N ILE A 456 -64.89 -64.20 42.81
CA ILE A 456 -63.45 -64.50 42.77
C ILE A 456 -62.74 -63.35 42.04
N PRO A 457 -61.71 -62.71 42.63
CA PRO A 457 -60.93 -61.65 41.96
C PRO A 457 -60.24 -62.12 40.67
N ARG A 458 -60.20 -61.26 39.65
CA ARG A 458 -59.65 -61.55 38.30
C ARG A 458 -58.20 -62.03 38.27
N ASP A 459 -57.41 -61.64 39.27
CA ASP A 459 -55.94 -61.75 39.20
C ASP A 459 -55.35 -62.96 39.93
N ASN A 460 -56.19 -63.91 40.38
CA ASN A 460 -55.70 -65.03 41.17
C ASN A 460 -56.19 -66.38 40.64
N ILE A 461 -55.52 -66.84 39.57
CA ILE A 461 -55.76 -68.14 38.91
C ILE A 461 -55.59 -69.30 39.91
N ASP A 462 -54.71 -69.18 40.90
CA ASP A 462 -54.49 -70.22 41.91
C ASP A 462 -55.69 -70.38 42.85
N ILE A 463 -56.37 -69.28 43.19
CA ILE A 463 -57.64 -69.31 43.94
C ILE A 463 -58.75 -69.94 43.09
N TRP A 464 -58.81 -69.59 41.80
CA TRP A 464 -59.74 -70.18 40.82
C TRP A 464 -59.62 -71.70 40.78
N LEU A 465 -58.40 -72.20 40.53
CA LEU A 465 -58.13 -73.63 40.44
C LEU A 465 -58.37 -74.35 41.77
N SER A 466 -58.06 -73.71 42.90
CA SER A 466 -58.26 -74.31 44.23
C SER A 466 -59.73 -74.49 44.57
N LYS A 467 -60.58 -73.49 44.29
CA LYS A 467 -62.03 -73.59 44.53
C LYS A 467 -62.70 -74.59 43.60
N LEU A 468 -62.33 -74.58 42.32
CA LEU A 468 -62.87 -75.49 41.32
C LEU A 468 -62.49 -76.95 41.64
N LYS A 469 -61.26 -77.18 42.14
CA LYS A 469 -60.83 -78.48 42.68
C LYS A 469 -61.65 -78.91 43.92
N ALA A 470 -61.95 -77.99 44.84
CA ALA A 470 -62.75 -78.31 46.02
C ALA A 470 -64.19 -78.73 45.66
N HIS A 471 -64.84 -78.00 44.75
CA HIS A 471 -66.16 -78.36 44.23
C HIS A 471 -66.16 -79.72 43.51
N LEU A 472 -65.17 -79.97 42.66
CA LEU A 472 -65.04 -81.26 41.96
C LEU A 472 -64.74 -82.42 42.91
N ALA A 473 -63.92 -82.19 43.95
CA ALA A 473 -63.62 -83.21 44.96
C ALA A 473 -64.86 -83.60 45.77
N TRP A 474 -65.66 -82.61 46.18
CA TRP A 474 -66.94 -82.87 46.84
C TRP A 474 -67.93 -83.58 45.90
N PHE A 475 -68.10 -83.07 44.68
CA PHE A 475 -68.98 -83.67 43.67
C PHE A 475 -68.65 -85.15 43.41
N LYS A 476 -67.36 -85.48 43.36
CA LYS A 476 -66.87 -86.86 43.23
C LYS A 476 -67.22 -87.72 44.45
N GLN A 477 -67.07 -87.20 45.66
CA GLN A 477 -67.38 -87.93 46.90
C GLN A 477 -68.88 -88.22 47.02
N GLU A 478 -69.73 -87.25 46.69
CA GLU A 478 -71.19 -87.41 46.76
C GLU A 478 -71.72 -88.45 45.76
N LEU A 479 -71.17 -88.46 44.54
CA LEU A 479 -71.48 -89.49 43.55
C LEU A 479 -71.12 -90.90 44.04
N GLU A 480 -70.02 -91.06 44.78
CA GLU A 480 -69.62 -92.36 45.32
C GLU A 480 -70.56 -92.81 46.44
N ILE A 481 -71.00 -91.89 47.30
CA ILE A 481 -71.99 -92.17 48.37
C ILE A 481 -73.33 -92.61 47.76
N HIS A 482 -73.85 -91.89 46.77
CA HIS A 482 -75.08 -92.28 46.07
C HIS A 482 -74.95 -93.64 45.39
N ARG A 483 -73.78 -93.93 44.82
CA ARG A 483 -73.49 -95.22 44.20
C ARG A 483 -73.46 -96.36 45.22
N GLU A 484 -72.87 -96.15 46.40
CA GLU A 484 -72.88 -97.13 47.50
C GLU A 484 -74.29 -97.36 48.07
N GLN A 485 -75.09 -96.29 48.23
CA GLN A 485 -76.49 -96.39 48.63
C GLN A 485 -77.33 -97.15 47.60
N GLU A 486 -77.14 -96.86 46.31
CA GLU A 486 -77.81 -97.59 45.23
C GLU A 486 -77.43 -99.07 45.24
N ASN A 487 -76.15 -99.39 45.41
CA ASN A 487 -75.66 -100.78 45.51
C ASN A 487 -76.27 -101.51 46.71
N LYS A 488 -76.39 -100.84 47.87
CA LYS A 488 -77.01 -101.41 49.07
C LYS A 488 -78.50 -101.66 48.88
N LEU A 489 -79.23 -100.71 48.31
CA LEU A 489 -80.65 -100.89 47.96
C LEU A 489 -80.87 -102.03 46.96
N ARG A 490 -79.99 -102.18 45.96
CA ARG A 490 -80.02 -103.31 45.01
C ARG A 490 -79.75 -104.64 45.71
N GLN A 491 -78.88 -104.67 46.71
CA GLN A 491 -78.59 -105.87 47.49
C GLN A 491 -79.75 -106.26 48.42
N ASP A 492 -80.37 -105.29 49.10
CA ASP A 492 -81.56 -105.49 49.95
C ASP A 492 -82.77 -105.97 49.13
N LEU A 493 -82.94 -105.44 47.92
CA LEU A 493 -83.97 -105.86 46.97
C LEU A 493 -83.77 -107.31 46.49
N ASN A 494 -82.52 -107.71 46.21
CA ASN A 494 -82.22 -109.10 45.81
C ASN A 494 -82.43 -110.09 46.95
N THR A 495 -82.20 -109.68 48.20
CA THR A 495 -82.40 -110.53 49.38
C THR A 495 -83.91 -110.76 49.62
N THR A 496 -84.73 -109.71 49.49
CA THR A 496 -86.19 -109.81 49.60
C THR A 496 -86.86 -110.59 48.45
N LEU A 497 -86.27 -110.57 47.25
CA LEU A 497 -86.70 -111.42 46.13
C LEU A 497 -86.44 -112.91 46.39
N HIS A 498 -85.32 -113.25 47.03
CA HIS A 498 -84.97 -114.63 47.36
C HIS A 498 -85.89 -115.23 48.44
N ASP A 499 -86.24 -114.45 49.46
CA ASP A 499 -87.17 -114.86 50.53
C ASP A 499 -88.60 -115.09 49.98
N CYS A 500 -89.06 -114.26 49.03
CA CYS A 500 -90.34 -114.45 48.34
C CYS A 500 -90.38 -115.72 47.45
N GLU A 501 -89.27 -116.15 46.88
CA GLU A 501 -89.20 -117.38 46.07
C GLU A 501 -89.18 -118.66 46.92
N SER A 502 -88.60 -118.62 48.12
CA SER A 502 -88.71 -119.71 49.10
C SER A 502 -90.15 -119.90 49.61
N ASP A 503 -90.88 -118.82 49.86
CA ASP A 503 -92.27 -118.91 50.30
C ASP A 503 -93.19 -119.43 49.19
N ARG A 504 -92.95 -119.03 47.94
CA ARG A 504 -93.71 -119.50 46.78
C ARG A 504 -93.53 -121.01 46.54
N THR A 505 -92.33 -121.54 46.74
CA THR A 505 -92.06 -122.99 46.59
C THR A 505 -92.61 -123.81 47.76
N TYR A 506 -92.64 -123.26 48.97
CA TYR A 506 -93.31 -123.86 50.13
C TYR A 506 -94.83 -124.00 49.92
N PHE A 507 -95.51 -122.93 49.53
CA PHE A 507 -96.97 -122.95 49.29
C PHE A 507 -97.38 -123.85 48.11
N ALA A 508 -96.56 -123.92 47.06
CA ALA A 508 -96.81 -124.83 45.93
C ALA A 508 -96.73 -126.32 46.35
N SER A 509 -95.82 -126.68 47.27
CA SER A 509 -95.71 -128.05 47.77
C SER A 509 -96.87 -128.45 48.70
N GLU A 510 -97.42 -127.49 49.43
CA GLU A 510 -98.48 -127.73 50.42
C GLU A 510 -99.88 -127.79 49.78
N LEU A 511 -100.09 -127.06 48.68
CA LEU A 511 -101.27 -127.21 47.82
C LEU A 511 -101.31 -128.59 47.14
N ALA A 512 -100.18 -129.08 46.62
CA ALA A 512 -100.09 -130.40 46.01
C ALA A 512 -100.38 -131.56 47.00
N LYS A 513 -100.02 -131.42 48.28
CA LYS A 513 -100.37 -132.39 49.33
C LYS A 513 -101.88 -132.40 49.65
N ARG A 514 -102.53 -131.24 49.67
CA ARG A 514 -103.97 -131.15 49.94
C ARG A 514 -104.81 -131.70 48.78
N GLU A 515 -104.35 -131.52 47.55
CA GLU A 515 -104.98 -132.07 46.35
C GLU A 515 -104.89 -133.62 46.30
N ALA A 516 -103.78 -134.19 46.77
CA ALA A 516 -103.62 -135.64 46.92
C ALA A 516 -104.53 -136.27 48.00
N ILE A 517 -104.90 -135.52 49.06
CA ILE A 517 -105.84 -135.98 50.10
C ILE A 517 -107.28 -135.95 49.58
N ILE A 518 -107.65 -134.92 48.82
CA ILE A 518 -108.98 -134.80 48.21
C ILE A 518 -109.21 -135.94 47.21
N ASN A 519 -108.23 -136.25 46.36
CA ASN A 519 -108.32 -137.38 45.43
C ASN A 519 -108.42 -138.75 46.14
N LYS A 520 -107.90 -138.88 47.36
CA LYS A 520 -108.01 -140.10 48.18
C LYS A 520 -109.39 -140.25 48.83
N ILE A 521 -110.04 -139.14 49.18
CA ILE A 521 -111.41 -139.14 49.74
C ILE A 521 -112.44 -139.42 48.64
N THR A 522 -112.24 -138.88 47.44
CA THR A 522 -113.14 -139.11 46.30
C THR A 522 -113.11 -140.56 45.82
N ASN A 523 -111.94 -141.21 45.78
CA ASN A 523 -111.83 -142.62 45.39
C ASN A 523 -112.41 -143.57 46.45
N ASN A 524 -112.25 -143.27 47.74
CA ASN A 524 -112.86 -144.08 48.82
C ASN A 524 -114.40 -143.98 48.87
N HIS A 525 -114.98 -142.89 48.36
CA HIS A 525 -116.43 -142.73 48.30
C HIS A 525 -117.07 -143.53 47.15
N GLN A 526 -116.34 -143.71 46.04
CA GLN A 526 -116.76 -144.55 44.91
C GLN A 526 -116.69 -146.06 45.23
N ASP A 527 -115.68 -146.51 45.98
CA ASP A 527 -115.55 -147.92 46.39
C ASP A 527 -116.57 -148.34 47.48
N PHE A 528 -117.03 -147.40 48.31
CA PHE A 528 -118.04 -147.68 49.34
C PHE A 528 -119.46 -147.85 48.77
N GLN A 529 -119.79 -147.15 47.68
CA GLN A 529 -121.09 -147.30 47.02
C GLN A 529 -121.20 -148.61 46.23
N GLN A 530 -120.09 -149.13 45.70
CA GLN A 530 -120.07 -150.41 44.98
C GLN A 530 -120.19 -151.62 45.92
N HIS A 531 -119.66 -151.53 47.15
CA HIS A 531 -119.76 -152.61 48.16
C HIS A 531 -121.17 -152.73 48.77
N ILE A 532 -121.96 -151.65 48.81
CA ILE A 532 -123.36 -151.70 49.33
C ILE A 532 -124.31 -152.38 48.33
N PHE A 533 -124.03 -152.30 47.03
CA PHE A 533 -124.83 -152.92 45.97
C PHE A 533 -124.72 -154.46 45.96
N ASP A 534 -123.57 -155.02 46.36
CA ASP A 534 -123.32 -156.46 46.27
C ASP A 534 -123.55 -157.24 47.60
N THR A 535 -123.80 -156.57 48.73
CA THR A 535 -123.91 -157.25 50.06
C THR A 535 -125.34 -157.38 50.60
N THR A 536 -126.36 -156.85 49.92
CA THR A 536 -127.74 -156.83 50.48
C THR A 536 -128.82 -157.34 49.52
N ASN A 537 -128.46 -158.33 48.69
CA ASN A 537 -129.40 -159.13 47.89
C ASN A 537 -129.34 -160.65 48.21
N GLU A 538 -128.62 -161.06 49.28
CA GLU A 538 -128.51 -162.48 49.69
C GLU A 538 -128.84 -162.77 51.17
N TYR A 539 -129.61 -161.90 51.84
CA TYR A 539 -130.33 -162.20 53.11
C TYR A 539 -131.69 -161.47 53.09
N THR A 540 -132.65 -161.83 52.25
CA THR A 540 -133.54 -162.99 52.37
C THR A 540 -133.80 -163.44 53.81
N GLN A 541 -135.07 -163.31 54.22
CA GLN A 541 -135.75 -164.20 55.16
C GLN A 541 -135.24 -164.25 56.61
N PHE A 542 -135.77 -163.35 57.43
CA PHE A 542 -136.56 -163.66 58.65
C PHE A 542 -136.82 -162.30 59.32
N GLY A 543 -138.06 -161.83 59.35
CA GLY A 543 -138.92 -162.26 60.44
C GLY A 543 -138.80 -161.24 61.58
N ILE A 544 -139.39 -160.06 61.44
CA ILE A 544 -140.76 -159.77 61.92
C ILE A 544 -140.73 -159.13 63.32
N GLN A 545 -141.67 -158.18 63.48
CA GLN A 545 -142.31 -157.73 64.71
C GLN A 545 -141.67 -156.61 65.54
N LEU A 546 -142.48 -155.54 65.61
CA LEU A 546 -142.85 -154.81 66.83
C LEU A 546 -141.76 -153.89 67.35
N ASP A 547 -141.96 -152.64 67.71
CA ASP A 547 -143.08 -151.75 67.96
C ASP A 547 -142.35 -150.64 68.76
N TYR A 548 -142.67 -149.37 68.87
CA TYR A 548 -143.89 -148.61 68.73
C TYR A 548 -143.41 -147.19 69.10
N ASN A 549 -144.00 -146.15 68.51
CA ASN A 549 -144.01 -144.79 69.05
C ASN A 549 -142.67 -144.06 69.23
N LYS A 550 -142.32 -143.19 68.27
CA LYS A 550 -142.60 -141.75 68.45
C LYS A 550 -142.36 -140.95 67.17
N HIS A 551 -143.47 -140.66 66.52
CA HIS A 551 -143.80 -139.47 65.73
C HIS A 551 -142.84 -139.00 64.62
N ARG A 552 -143.22 -139.10 63.34
CA ARG A 552 -144.34 -138.43 62.61
C ARG A 552 -143.70 -137.34 61.73
N LEU A 553 -143.37 -137.67 60.48
CA LEU A 553 -144.21 -137.54 59.26
C LEU A 553 -144.03 -136.19 58.57
N LEU A 554 -143.85 -136.30 57.24
CA LEU A 554 -144.20 -135.37 56.16
C LEU A 554 -143.20 -134.21 55.93
N THR A 555 -142.90 -133.78 54.71
CA THR A 555 -143.28 -134.11 53.32
C THR A 555 -142.39 -133.21 52.43
N GLU A 556 -142.10 -133.53 51.18
CA GLU A 556 -143.00 -133.35 50.03
C GLU A 556 -143.75 -132.00 50.02
N ASP A 557 -143.48 -131.23 48.98
CA ASP A 557 -144.30 -130.15 48.46
C ASP A 557 -144.36 -128.78 49.21
N GLN A 558 -144.42 -127.74 48.37
CA GLN A 558 -144.63 -126.31 48.64
C GLN A 558 -143.37 -125.48 48.97
N ARG A 559 -142.88 -124.64 48.03
CA ARG A 559 -143.34 -123.27 47.70
C ARG A 559 -143.26 -122.30 48.88
N SER A 560 -142.55 -121.17 48.65
CA SER A 560 -142.70 -119.87 49.32
C SER A 560 -142.22 -119.74 50.78
N HIS A 561 -140.94 -119.40 51.00
CA HIS A 561 -140.48 -118.52 52.13
C HIS A 561 -138.95 -118.45 52.34
N ILE A 562 -138.14 -118.13 51.33
CA ILE A 562 -136.81 -117.51 51.58
C ILE A 562 -136.67 -116.15 50.86
N ASP A 563 -137.76 -115.69 50.23
CA ASP A 563 -137.97 -114.29 49.83
C ASP A 563 -138.38 -113.36 51.01
N ASP A 564 -138.50 -113.90 52.24
CA ASP A 564 -138.95 -113.11 53.41
C ASP A 564 -137.91 -112.89 54.51
N ARG A 565 -136.71 -113.50 54.46
CA ARG A 565 -135.67 -113.22 55.48
C ARG A 565 -134.54 -112.30 55.03
N TYR A 566 -134.22 -112.24 53.74
CA TYR A 566 -133.32 -111.20 53.23
C TYR A 566 -134.02 -109.85 53.02
N ARG A 567 -135.34 -109.84 52.82
CA ARG A 567 -136.16 -108.63 52.99
C ARG A 567 -136.22 -108.18 54.45
N GLN A 568 -136.25 -109.09 55.42
CA GLN A 568 -136.25 -108.72 56.84
C GLN A 568 -134.89 -108.19 57.35
N PHE A 569 -133.74 -108.56 56.77
CA PHE A 569 -132.48 -107.91 57.13
C PHE A 569 -132.34 -106.51 56.49
N GLN A 570 -132.88 -106.30 55.29
CA GLN A 570 -132.90 -104.99 54.65
C GLN A 570 -133.93 -104.04 55.28
N ILE A 571 -135.07 -104.57 55.75
CA ILE A 571 -136.06 -103.81 56.55
C ILE A 571 -135.52 -103.53 57.97
N MET A 572 -134.66 -104.38 58.54
CA MET A 572 -134.04 -104.11 59.85
C MET A 572 -133.04 -102.94 59.79
N ILE A 573 -132.31 -102.77 58.67
CA ILE A 573 -131.46 -101.59 58.45
C ILE A 573 -132.32 -100.32 58.29
N ASP A 574 -133.46 -100.43 57.63
CA ASP A 574 -134.39 -99.31 57.48
C ASP A 574 -135.17 -99.01 58.78
N SER A 575 -135.39 -100.02 59.64
CA SER A 575 -135.98 -99.89 60.98
C SER A 575 -135.03 -99.21 61.99
N VAL A 576 -133.72 -99.45 61.90
CA VAL A 576 -132.72 -98.78 62.76
C VAL A 576 -132.54 -97.31 62.36
N LYS A 577 -132.76 -96.93 61.09
CA LYS A 577 -132.82 -95.50 60.72
C LYS A 577 -134.15 -94.84 61.08
N GLN A 578 -135.26 -95.58 61.06
CA GLN A 578 -136.57 -95.06 61.45
C GLN A 578 -136.70 -94.85 62.97
N GLU A 579 -135.96 -95.60 63.80
CA GLU A 579 -135.83 -95.32 65.25
C GLU A 579 -134.86 -94.16 65.57
N LEU A 580 -133.95 -93.81 64.65
CA LEU A 580 -133.14 -92.58 64.78
C LEU A 580 -133.95 -91.30 64.50
N GLN A 581 -135.14 -91.43 63.90
CA GLN A 581 -136.07 -90.32 63.74
C GLN A 581 -137.03 -90.18 64.93
N THR A 582 -137.34 -91.27 65.65
CA THR A 582 -138.20 -91.24 66.84
C THR A 582 -137.43 -90.89 68.12
N ALA A 583 -136.12 -91.17 68.19
CA ALA A 583 -135.23 -90.63 69.24
C ALA A 583 -134.77 -89.19 69.01
N LYS A 584 -135.05 -88.57 67.84
CA LYS A 584 -134.73 -87.15 67.58
C LYS A 584 -135.93 -86.20 67.67
N VAL A 585 -137.14 -86.73 67.92
CA VAL A 585 -138.34 -85.93 68.22
C VAL A 585 -138.96 -86.32 69.57
N GLN A 586 -138.57 -87.46 70.17
CA GLN A 586 -138.80 -87.76 71.60
C GLN A 586 -137.50 -87.81 72.45
N LEU A 587 -136.41 -87.24 71.91
CA LEU A 587 -135.62 -86.16 72.54
C LEU A 587 -135.97 -84.83 71.84
N SER A 588 -137.16 -84.33 72.07
CA SER A 588 -138.17 -84.70 73.06
C SER A 588 -139.40 -83.91 72.68
N ALA A 589 -140.61 -84.41 72.93
CA ALA A 589 -141.31 -83.87 74.09
C ALA A 589 -140.82 -82.48 74.55
#